data_AF-A0A7C4LE79-F1
#
_entry.id   AF-A0A7C4LE79-F1
#
_cell.length_a   1.000
_cell.length_b   1.000
_cell.length_c   1.000
_cell.angle_alpha   90.00
_cell.angle_beta   90.00
_cell.angle_gamma   90.00
#
_symmetry.space_group_name_H-M   'P 1'
#
loop_
_entity.id
_entity.type
_entity.pdbx_description
1 polymer ?
#
loop_
_entity_poly.entity_id
_entity_poly.type
_entity_poly.pdbx_seq_one_letter_code
_entity_poly.pdbx_strand_id
1 'polypeptide(L)'
;MALVPRLPMPSPGRRDRLWATLSLIAGGLWLVLSLTPFFLTTLVGLPFAALAFVTGWWARRGSAQTGDPAGRARANWGLGLGCAGCAWQLIYYSLLAGVLAAAAPSLWDYFRQFFGTSTP
;
A
#
# COMPACT_ATOMS: atom_id res chain seq x y z
N MET A 1 -18.82 45.78 -5.76
CA MET A 1 -18.62 44.33 -5.50
C MET A 1 -19.19 43.57 -6.68
N ALA A 2 -18.36 43.24 -7.67
CA ALA A 2 -18.79 42.45 -8.83
C ALA A 2 -18.89 40.98 -8.43
N LEU A 3 -20.07 40.39 -8.56
CA LEU A 3 -20.27 38.94 -8.49
C LEU A 3 -19.47 38.31 -9.65
N VAL A 4 -18.35 37.65 -9.34
CA VAL A 4 -17.65 36.82 -10.31
C VAL A 4 -18.54 35.62 -10.61
N PRO A 5 -19.06 35.46 -11.85
CA PRO A 5 -19.83 34.28 -12.19
C PRO A 5 -18.91 33.07 -12.09
N ARG A 6 -19.21 32.16 -11.15
CA ARG A 6 -18.58 30.83 -11.12
C ARG A 6 -19.05 30.10 -12.37
N LEU A 7 -18.22 30.12 -13.42
CA LEU A 7 -18.37 29.27 -14.58
C LEU A 7 -18.54 27.82 -14.09
N PRO A 8 -19.52 27.06 -14.61
CA PRO A 8 -19.66 25.65 -14.26
C PRO A 8 -18.35 24.96 -14.62
N MET A 9 -17.66 24.47 -13.58
CA MET A 9 -16.41 23.72 -13.74
C MET A 9 -16.68 22.55 -14.69
N PRO A 10 -15.82 22.31 -15.68
CA PRO A 10 -15.98 21.19 -16.59
C PRO A 10 -16.10 19.92 -15.75
N SER A 11 -17.21 19.20 -15.95
CA SER A 11 -17.45 17.92 -15.31
C SER A 11 -16.22 17.04 -15.49
N PRO A 12 -15.61 16.53 -14.41
CA PRO A 12 -14.44 15.66 -14.51
C PRO A 12 -14.80 14.50 -15.43
N GLY A 13 -14.03 14.34 -16.51
CA GLY A 13 -14.29 13.36 -17.55
C GLY A 13 -14.48 11.97 -16.94
N ARG A 14 -15.40 11.19 -17.50
CA ARG A 14 -15.78 9.84 -17.01
C ARG A 14 -14.56 8.94 -16.72
N ARG A 15 -13.45 9.14 -17.46
CA ARG A 15 -12.16 8.48 -17.25
C ARG A 15 -11.49 8.83 -15.93
N ASP A 16 -11.42 10.09 -15.53
CA ASP A 16 -10.70 10.52 -14.31
C ASP A 16 -11.36 9.94 -13.05
N ARG A 17 -12.70 9.85 -13.04
CA ARG A 17 -13.43 9.18 -11.96
C ARG A 17 -13.12 7.70 -11.89
N LEU A 18 -13.02 7.00 -13.03
CA LEU A 18 -12.68 5.58 -13.08
C LEU A 18 -11.27 5.31 -12.52
N TRP A 19 -10.27 6.10 -12.90
CA TRP A 19 -8.90 5.96 -12.38
C TRP A 19 -8.82 6.22 -10.87
N ALA A 20 -9.53 7.23 -10.37
CA ALA A 20 -9.58 7.53 -8.94
C ALA A 20 -10.23 6.40 -8.13
N THR A 21 -11.32 5.81 -8.64
CA THR A 21 -11.97 4.66 -8.00
C THR A 21 -11.12 3.40 -8.06
N LEU A 22 -10.45 3.14 -9.19
CA LEU A 22 -9.52 2.00 -9.33
C LEU A 22 -8.35 2.10 -8.35
N SER A 23 -7.77 3.30 -8.17
CA SER A 23 -6.71 3.53 -7.18
C SER A 23 -7.16 3.21 -5.76
N LEU A 24 -8.41 3.59 -5.42
CA LEU A 24 -9.00 3.37 -4.10
C LEU A 24 -9.29 1.88 -3.85
N ILE A 25 -9.83 1.17 -4.85
CA ILE A 25 -10.07 -0.28 -4.78
C ILE A 25 -8.74 -1.03 -4.69
N ALA A 26 -7.77 -0.71 -5.54
CA ALA A 26 -6.46 -1.37 -5.54
C ALA A 26 -5.70 -1.13 -4.24
N GLY A 27 -5.72 0.11 -3.71
CA GLY A 27 -5.14 0.44 -2.41
C GLY A 27 -5.83 -0.28 -1.25
N GLY A 28 -7.17 -0.39 -1.30
CA GLY A 28 -7.94 -1.14 -0.31
C GLY A 28 -7.65 -2.65 -0.35
N LEU A 29 -7.62 -3.26 -1.53
CA LEU A 29 -7.25 -4.66 -1.70
C LEU A 29 -5.83 -4.92 -1.20
N TRP A 30 -4.87 -4.03 -1.51
CA TRP A 30 -3.51 -4.14 -1.00
C TRP A 30 -3.46 -4.08 0.53
N LEU A 31 -4.19 -3.15 1.14
CA LEU A 31 -4.27 -3.04 2.60
C LEU A 31 -4.81 -4.34 3.23
N VAL A 32 -5.91 -4.88 2.69
CA VAL A 32 -6.51 -6.13 3.19
C VAL A 32 -5.56 -7.31 3.03
N LEU A 33 -4.90 -7.44 1.87
CA LEU A 33 -3.90 -8.48 1.65
C LEU A 33 -2.68 -8.30 2.56
N SER A 34 -2.29 -7.06 2.86
CA SER A 34 -1.18 -6.77 3.78
C SER A 34 -1.47 -7.16 5.23
N LEU A 35 -2.74 -7.21 5.64
CA LEU A 35 -3.16 -7.66 6.98
C LEU A 35 -3.05 -9.18 7.17
N THR A 36 -2.95 -9.94 6.08
CA THR A 36 -2.66 -11.38 6.11
C THR A 36 -1.25 -11.59 5.58
N PRO A 37 -0.18 -11.38 6.37
CA PRO A 37 1.20 -11.31 5.89
C PRO A 37 1.80 -12.71 5.68
N PHE A 38 1.19 -13.51 4.80
CA PHE A 38 1.81 -14.70 4.24
C PHE A 38 2.69 -14.31 3.04
N PHE A 39 3.75 -15.06 2.78
CA PHE A 39 4.65 -14.78 1.66
C PHE A 39 3.89 -14.70 0.30
N LEU A 40 2.91 -15.58 0.11
CA LEU A 40 2.06 -15.64 -1.08
C LEU A 40 1.14 -14.42 -1.23
N THR A 41 0.49 -13.97 -0.15
CA THR A 41 -0.44 -12.83 -0.20
C THR A 41 0.30 -11.51 -0.43
N THR A 42 1.52 -11.37 0.09
CA THR A 42 2.41 -10.23 -0.21
C THR A 42 2.81 -10.19 -1.69
N LEU A 43 3.20 -11.33 -2.27
CA LEU A 43 3.52 -11.42 -3.71
C LEU A 43 2.31 -11.10 -4.59
N VAL A 44 1.13 -11.63 -4.24
CA VAL A 44 -0.12 -11.37 -4.98
C VAL A 44 -0.58 -9.93 -4.81
N GLY A 45 -0.28 -9.29 -3.69
CA GLY A 45 -0.68 -7.93 -3.38
C GLY A 45 0.21 -6.84 -4.03
N LEU A 46 1.49 -7.12 -4.29
CA LEU A 46 2.42 -6.17 -4.92
C LEU A 46 1.92 -5.55 -6.24
N PRO A 47 1.31 -6.31 -7.18
CA PRO A 47 0.64 -5.75 -8.35
C PRO A 47 -0.45 -4.72 -8.01
N PHE A 48 -1.22 -4.95 -6.94
CA PHE A 48 -2.27 -4.02 -6.50
C PHE A 48 -1.68 -2.74 -5.91
N ALA A 49 -0.56 -2.85 -5.16
CA ALA A 49 0.19 -1.69 -4.70
C ALA A 49 0.70 -0.87 -5.91
N ALA A 50 1.34 -1.52 -6.88
CA ALA A 50 1.84 -0.88 -8.10
C ALA A 50 0.71 -0.20 -8.88
N LEU A 51 -0.44 -0.88 -9.04
CA LEU A 51 -1.62 -0.31 -9.67
C LEU A 51 -2.15 0.90 -8.88
N ALA A 52 -2.24 0.84 -7.55
CA ALA A 52 -2.69 1.96 -6.72
C ALA A 52 -1.79 3.20 -6.89
N PHE A 53 -0.47 3.00 -6.97
CA PHE A 53 0.50 4.07 -7.23
C PHE A 53 0.39 4.63 -8.65
N VAL A 54 0.37 3.79 -9.68
CA VAL A 54 0.31 4.23 -11.08
C VAL A 54 -1.00 4.96 -11.36
N THR A 55 -2.13 4.39 -10.93
CA THR A 55 -3.46 4.98 -11.11
C THR A 55 -3.65 6.26 -10.28
N GLY A 56 -3.13 6.30 -9.04
CA GLY A 56 -3.16 7.50 -8.19
C GLY A 56 -2.27 8.62 -8.74
N TRP A 57 -1.10 8.29 -9.29
CA TRP A 57 -0.21 9.25 -9.95
C TRP A 57 -0.81 9.83 -11.23
N TRP A 58 -1.42 8.99 -12.08
CA TRP A 58 -2.10 9.43 -13.30
C TRP A 58 -3.35 10.27 -12.98
N ALA A 59 -4.17 9.85 -12.01
CA ALA A 59 -5.33 10.62 -11.56
C ALA A 59 -4.92 11.98 -10.97
N ARG A 60 -3.80 12.06 -10.24
CA ARG A 60 -3.22 13.34 -9.77
C ARG A 60 -2.84 14.28 -10.91
N ARG A 61 -2.21 13.76 -11.97
CA ARG A 61 -1.84 14.56 -13.16
C ARG A 61 -3.08 15.04 -13.93
N GLY A 62 -4.07 14.16 -14.14
CA GLY A 62 -5.33 14.51 -14.82
C GLY A 62 -6.14 15.55 -14.04
N SER A 63 -6.32 15.33 -12.74
CA SER A 63 -7.05 16.26 -11.85
C SER A 63 -6.37 17.63 -11.69
N ALA A 64 -5.02 17.69 -11.81
CA ALA A 64 -4.32 18.97 -11.86
C ALA A 64 -4.62 19.79 -13.13
N GLN A 65 -4.95 19.12 -14.24
CA GLN A 65 -5.34 19.75 -15.50
C GLN A 65 -6.83 20.10 -15.55
N THR A 66 -7.70 19.29 -14.92
CA THR A 66 -9.16 19.50 -14.93
C THR A 66 -9.70 20.27 -13.72
N GLY A 67 -8.89 20.51 -12.68
CA GLY A 67 -9.27 21.30 -11.52
C GLY A 67 -10.28 20.65 -10.58
N ASP A 68 -10.52 19.34 -10.68
CA ASP A 68 -11.50 18.63 -9.85
C ASP A 68 -10.94 18.27 -8.45
N PRO A 69 -11.39 18.92 -7.36
CA PRO A 69 -10.89 18.66 -6.01
C PRO A 69 -11.31 17.29 -5.46
N ALA A 70 -12.47 16.74 -5.88
CA ALA A 70 -12.97 15.47 -5.37
C ALA A 70 -12.20 14.27 -5.94
N GLY A 71 -11.87 14.30 -7.23
CA GLY A 71 -10.98 13.31 -7.85
C GLY A 71 -9.57 13.29 -7.23
N ARG A 72 -9.04 14.47 -6.88
CA ARG A 72 -7.74 14.63 -6.21
C ARG A 72 -7.71 14.02 -4.81
N ALA A 73 -8.77 14.23 -4.02
CA ALA A 73 -8.90 13.64 -2.70
C ALA A 73 -8.93 12.11 -2.77
N ARG A 74 -9.72 11.54 -3.68
CA ARG A 74 -9.81 10.07 -3.87
C ARG A 74 -8.47 9.46 -4.31
N ALA A 75 -7.76 10.10 -5.24
CA ALA A 75 -6.44 9.65 -5.66
C ALA A 75 -5.42 9.70 -4.51
N ASN A 76 -5.48 10.72 -3.65
CA ASN A 76 -4.63 10.79 -2.45
C ASN A 76 -4.95 9.68 -1.45
N TRP A 77 -6.23 9.36 -1.23
CA TRP A 77 -6.64 8.25 -0.37
C TRP A 77 -6.18 6.89 -0.90
N GLY A 78 -6.33 6.64 -2.20
CA GLY A 78 -5.83 5.40 -2.82
C GLY A 78 -4.31 5.24 -2.68
N LEU A 79 -3.55 6.31 -2.90
CA LEU A 79 -2.09 6.32 -2.72
C LEU A 79 -1.70 6.17 -1.24
N GLY A 80 -2.46 6.79 -0.34
CA GLY A 80 -2.27 6.70 1.11
C GLY A 80 -2.49 5.28 1.65
N LEU A 81 -3.55 4.60 1.20
CA LEU A 81 -3.82 3.19 1.52
C LEU A 81 -2.71 2.28 0.98
N GLY A 82 -2.21 2.55 -0.23
CA GLY A 82 -1.04 1.91 -0.82
C GLY A 82 0.19 1.99 0.09
N CYS A 83 0.57 3.22 0.49
CA CYS A 83 1.68 3.47 1.41
C CYS A 83 1.48 2.82 2.79
N ALA A 84 0.27 2.89 3.33
CA ALA A 84 -0.04 2.32 4.65
C ALA A 84 0.19 0.79 4.66
N GLY A 85 -0.26 0.09 3.61
CA GLY A 85 0.01 -1.35 3.46
C GLY A 85 1.50 -1.68 3.36
N CYS A 86 2.29 -0.87 2.65
CA CYS A 86 3.74 -1.05 2.57
C CYS A 86 4.43 -0.80 3.92
N ALA A 87 4.06 0.27 4.62
CA ALA A 87 4.60 0.60 5.94
C ALA A 87 4.28 -0.51 6.96
N TRP A 88 3.05 -1.04 6.93
CA TRP A 88 2.65 -2.16 7.76
C TRP A 88 3.49 -3.41 7.49
N GLN A 89 3.71 -3.78 6.24
CA GLN A 89 4.58 -4.92 5.90
C GLN A 89 6.00 -4.73 6.39
N LEU A 90 6.59 -3.54 6.24
CA LEU A 90 7.93 -3.26 6.76
C LEU A 90 8.00 -3.46 8.28
N ILE A 91 7.02 -2.94 9.01
CA ILE A 91 6.94 -3.10 10.47
C ILE A 91 6.79 -4.58 10.84
N TYR A 92 5.85 -5.30 10.20
CA TYR A 92 5.59 -6.70 10.48
C TYR A 92 6.81 -7.59 10.21
N TYR A 93 7.43 -7.47 9.03
CA TYR A 93 8.61 -8.26 8.69
C TYR A 93 9.83 -7.90 9.55
N SER A 94 9.96 -6.64 9.98
CA SER A 94 11.02 -6.24 10.92
C SER A 94 10.83 -6.88 12.29
N LEU A 95 9.59 -6.90 12.81
CA LEU A 95 9.26 -7.59 14.06
C LEU A 95 9.50 -9.10 13.95
N LEU A 96 9.04 -9.71 12.86
CA LEU A 96 9.24 -11.14 12.61
C LEU A 96 10.73 -11.49 12.52
N ALA A 97 11.52 -10.70 11.78
CA ALA A 97 12.96 -10.87 11.68
C ALA A 97 13.64 -10.70 13.05
N GLY A 98 13.21 -9.72 13.85
CA GLY A 98 13.69 -9.53 15.22
C GLY A 98 13.40 -10.72 16.13
N VAL A 99 12.18 -11.27 16.08
CA VAL A 99 11.80 -12.47 16.82
C VAL A 99 12.62 -13.67 16.37
N LEU A 100 12.79 -13.88 15.07
CA LEU A 100 13.61 -14.98 14.54
C LEU A 100 15.08 -14.83 14.92
N ALA A 101 15.63 -13.62 14.88
CA ALA A 101 17.00 -13.35 15.31
C ALA A 101 17.19 -13.59 16.82
N ALA A 102 16.21 -13.20 17.64
CA ALA A 102 16.23 -13.46 19.07
C ALA A 102 16.07 -14.95 19.41
N ALA A 103 15.32 -15.70 18.59
CA ALA A 103 15.14 -17.15 18.73
C ALA A 103 16.27 -17.98 18.09
N ALA A 104 17.13 -17.37 17.25
CA ALA A 104 18.19 -18.09 16.57
C ALA A 104 19.19 -18.78 17.52
N PRO A 105 19.64 -18.16 18.65
CA PRO A 105 20.53 -18.84 19.60
C PRO A 105 19.88 -20.07 20.24
N SER A 106 18.61 -19.97 20.67
CA SER A 106 17.92 -21.11 21.28
C SER A 106 17.65 -22.24 20.29
N LEU A 107 17.35 -21.90 19.03
CA LEU A 107 17.25 -22.88 17.95
C LEU A 107 18.59 -23.58 17.68
N TRP A 108 19.69 -22.81 17.71
CA TRP A 108 21.04 -23.32 17.50
C TRP A 108 21.50 -24.26 18.62
N ASP A 109 21.21 -23.91 19.88
CA ASP A 109 21.49 -24.78 21.03
C ASP A 109 20.67 -26.07 20.97
N TYR A 110 19.40 -25.99 20.56
CA TYR A 110 18.57 -27.17 20.31
C TYR A 110 19.17 -28.08 19.22
N PHE A 111 19.61 -27.50 18.09
CA PHE A 111 20.27 -28.28 17.04
C PHE A 111 21.57 -28.94 17.53
N ARG A 112 22.39 -28.24 18.32
CA ARG A 112 23.61 -28.81 18.93
C ARG A 112 23.31 -30.00 19.84
N GLN A 113 22.27 -29.89 20.67
CA GLN A 113 21.80 -30.99 21.51
C GLN A 113 21.28 -32.16 20.67
N PHE A 114 20.52 -31.89 19.62
CA PHE A 114 19.95 -32.90 18.73
C PHE A 114 21.03 -33.67 17.95
N PHE A 115 22.07 -32.99 17.49
CA PHE A 115 23.20 -33.61 16.78
C PHE A 115 24.28 -34.20 17.71
N GLY A 116 24.07 -34.19 19.03
CA GLY A 116 24.95 -34.86 19.99
C GLY A 116 26.33 -34.22 20.16
N THR A 117 26.52 -32.97 19.73
CA THR A 117 27.76 -32.24 20.04
C THR A 117 27.66 -31.73 21.48
N SER A 118 28.14 -32.53 22.43
CA SER A 118 28.43 -32.06 23.79
C SER A 118 29.40 -30.88 23.70
N THR A 119 28.97 -29.72 24.22
CA THR A 119 29.86 -28.58 24.46
C THR A 119 31.05 -29.03 25.30
N PRO A 120 32.27 -28.49 25.08
CA PRO A 120 33.35 -28.64 26.04
C PRO A 120 32.96 -28.05 27.40
#